data_AF-A0A7V4ELB3-F1
#
_entry.id   AF-A0A7V4ELB3-F1
#
_cell.length_a   1.000
_cell.length_b   1.000
_cell.length_c   1.000
_cell.angle_alpha   90.00
_cell.angle_beta   90.00
_cell.angle_gamma   90.00
#
_symmetry.space_group_name_H-M   'P 1'
#
loop_
_entity.id
_entity.type
_entity.pdbx_description
1 polymer ?
#
loop_
_entity_poly.entity_id
_entity_poly.type
_entity_poly.pdbx_seq_one_letter_code
_entity_poly.pdbx_strand_id
1 'polypeptide(L)'
;MAIIVKKPAPLTFWERIYLPAILKGLGMTMRHMIKTLAGGGVTIRYPEQHKRVPNNYRALHVMPTWEDGHIKCVACEMCSTVCPANAITVHAEEDENPEIEKRAAFYEIDELRCIFCGFCEEVCPRDAIHLTKNYEFVTDNREGFLYGMDRLTKTGRLVSELEAKENKDR
;
A
#
# COMPACT_ATOMS: atom_id res chain seq x y z
N MET A 1 -38.09 -31.44 4.38
CA MET A 1 -39.06 -30.44 3.87
C MET A 1 -38.89 -30.33 2.36
N ALA A 2 -39.90 -30.72 1.58
CA ALA A 2 -39.84 -30.59 0.13
C ALA A 2 -40.38 -29.21 -0.28
N ILE A 3 -39.57 -28.43 -0.99
CA ILE A 3 -39.98 -27.13 -1.53
C ILE A 3 -40.74 -27.39 -2.83
N ILE A 4 -42.05 -27.14 -2.84
CA ILE A 4 -42.85 -27.23 -4.05
C ILE A 4 -42.58 -25.99 -4.90
N VAL A 5 -41.70 -26.14 -5.89
CA VAL A 5 -41.45 -25.09 -6.90
C VAL A 5 -42.64 -25.09 -7.86
N LYS A 6 -43.49 -24.07 -7.78
CA LYS A 6 -44.56 -23.86 -8.77
C LYS A 6 -43.91 -23.72 -10.15
N LYS A 7 -44.33 -24.53 -11.12
CA LYS A 7 -43.92 -24.35 -12.52
C LYS A 7 -44.33 -22.95 -12.97
N PRO A 8 -43.43 -22.14 -13.56
CA PRO A 8 -43.79 -20.82 -14.04
C PRO A 8 -44.88 -20.95 -15.12
N ALA A 9 -45.78 -19.98 -15.16
CA ALA A 9 -46.82 -19.89 -16.19
C ALA A 9 -46.18 -19.96 -17.60
N PRO A 10 -46.91 -20.48 -18.61
CA PRO A 10 -46.37 -20.53 -19.96
C PRO A 10 -46.02 -19.11 -20.44
N LEU A 11 -44.76 -18.93 -20.85
CA LEU A 11 -44.26 -17.65 -21.36
C LEU A 11 -45.17 -17.13 -22.47
N THR A 12 -45.54 -15.85 -22.36
CA THR A 12 -46.28 -15.15 -23.41
C THR A 12 -45.48 -15.10 -24.71
N PHE A 13 -46.15 -14.93 -25.85
CA PHE A 13 -45.51 -14.85 -27.16
C PHE A 13 -44.33 -13.85 -27.20
N TRP A 14 -44.48 -12.70 -26.54
CA TRP A 14 -43.47 -11.65 -26.45
C TRP A 14 -42.29 -12.01 -25.54
N GLU A 15 -42.52 -12.78 -24.48
CA GLU A 15 -41.45 -13.27 -23.60
C GLU A 15 -40.63 -14.38 -24.26
N ARG A 16 -41.26 -15.20 -25.13
CA ARG A 16 -40.57 -16.25 -25.90
C ARG A 16 -39.63 -15.70 -26.98
N ILE A 17 -39.92 -14.52 -27.51
CA ILE A 17 -39.10 -13.86 -28.54
C ILE A 17 -37.93 -13.08 -27.91
N TYR A 18 -37.87 -12.96 -26.58
CA TYR A 18 -36.82 -12.29 -25.78
C TYR A 18 -36.57 -10.80 -26.07
N LEU A 19 -37.23 -10.21 -27.07
CA LEU A 19 -37.09 -8.79 -27.45
C LEU A 19 -37.26 -7.81 -26.28
N PRO A 20 -38.25 -7.94 -25.36
CA PRO A 20 -38.38 -7.03 -24.23
C PRO A 20 -37.18 -7.09 -23.27
N ALA A 21 -36.60 -8.27 -23.09
CA ALA A 21 -35.42 -8.45 -22.25
C ALA A 21 -34.18 -7.82 -22.90
N ILE A 22 -34.01 -7.98 -24.21
CA ILE A 22 -32.91 -7.38 -24.98
C ILE A 22 -33.00 -5.84 -24.94
N LEU A 23 -34.18 -5.26 -25.18
CA LEU A 23 -34.38 -3.82 -25.13
C LEU A 23 -34.13 -3.25 -23.72
N LYS A 24 -34.54 -3.98 -22.68
CA LYS A 24 -34.25 -3.61 -21.28
C LYS A 24 -32.75 -3.61 -21.00
N GLY A 25 -32.02 -4.62 -21.49
CA GLY A 25 -30.56 -4.68 -21.38
C GLY A 25 -29.87 -3.54 -22.14
N LEU A 26 -30.27 -3.30 -23.38
CA LEU A 26 -29.71 -2.23 -24.22
C LEU A 26 -29.98 -0.84 -23.61
N GLY A 27 -31.18 -0.62 -23.07
CA GLY A 27 -31.54 0.61 -22.37
C GLY A 27 -30.69 0.84 -21.11
N MET A 28 -30.33 -0.22 -20.39
CA MET A 28 -29.42 -0.13 -19.24
C MET A 28 -28.01 0.26 -19.69
N THR A 29 -27.47 -0.38 -20.74
CA THR A 29 -26.18 -0.02 -21.32
C THR A 29 -26.15 1.41 -21.83
N MET A 30 -27.20 1.85 -22.53
CA MET A 30 -27.33 3.22 -23.03
C MET A 30 -27.31 4.25 -21.90
N ARG A 31 -27.97 3.96 -20.77
CA ARG A 31 -27.95 4.83 -19.58
C ARG A 31 -26.53 4.97 -19.02
N HIS A 32 -25.79 3.87 -18.93
CA HIS A 32 -24.39 3.91 -18.47
C HIS A 32 -23.49 4.68 -19.45
N MET A 33 -23.69 4.50 -20.76
CA MET A 33 -22.95 5.23 -21.80
C MET A 33 -23.16 6.75 -21.69
N ILE A 34 -24.42 7.20 -21.57
CA ILE A 34 -24.74 8.62 -21.43
C ILE A 34 -24.12 9.20 -20.14
N LYS A 35 -24.20 8.46 -19.02
CA LYS A 35 -23.60 8.90 -17.74
C LYS A 35 -22.08 9.09 -17.85
N THR A 36 -21.39 8.18 -18.52
CA THR A 36 -19.93 8.28 -18.71
C THR A 36 -19.57 9.43 -19.66
N LEU A 37 -20.31 9.61 -20.76
CA LEU A 37 -20.08 10.71 -21.72
C LEU A 37 -20.33 12.10 -21.10
N ALA A 38 -21.29 12.21 -20.19
CA ALA A 38 -21.59 13.43 -19.46
C ALA A 38 -20.60 13.74 -18.32
N GLY A 39 -19.47 13.04 -18.24
CA GLY A 39 -18.41 13.28 -17.25
C GLY A 39 -18.59 12.58 -15.90
N GLY A 40 -19.62 11.74 -15.74
CA GLY A 40 -19.87 10.96 -14.53
C GLY A 40 -19.13 9.61 -14.46
N GLY A 41 -17.97 9.51 -15.12
CA GLY A 41 -17.13 8.31 -15.13
C GLY A 41 -16.49 8.04 -13.77
N VAL A 42 -16.26 6.78 -13.45
CA VAL A 42 -15.57 6.35 -12.21
C VAL A 42 -14.04 6.38 -12.38
N THR A 43 -13.55 6.48 -13.62
CA THR A 43 -12.14 6.46 -13.97
C THR A 43 -11.44 7.75 -13.58
N ILE A 44 -10.26 7.63 -12.98
CA ILE A 44 -9.32 8.73 -12.76
C ILE A 44 -8.29 8.77 -13.89
N ARG A 45 -7.76 9.95 -14.19
CA ARG A 45 -6.65 10.10 -15.15
C ARG A 45 -5.33 9.98 -14.41
N TYR A 46 -4.76 8.79 -14.40
CA TYR A 46 -3.42 8.54 -13.88
C TYR A 46 -2.41 8.84 -15.00
N PRO A 47 -1.29 9.54 -14.74
CA PRO A 47 -0.71 9.88 -13.43
C PRO A 47 -1.09 11.26 -12.86
N GLU A 48 -1.85 12.10 -13.55
CA GLU A 48 -2.09 13.48 -13.09
C GLU A 48 -3.04 13.57 -11.88
N GLN A 49 -3.93 12.58 -11.73
CA GLN A 49 -4.87 12.47 -10.63
C GLN A 49 -4.62 11.15 -9.89
N HIS A 50 -4.24 11.26 -8.61
CA HIS A 50 -4.07 10.11 -7.73
C HIS A 50 -5.33 9.87 -6.90
N LYS A 51 -5.56 8.60 -6.56
CA LYS A 51 -6.60 8.25 -5.59
C LYS A 51 -6.12 8.62 -4.19
N ARG A 52 -6.98 9.27 -3.41
CA ARG A 52 -6.70 9.56 -2.00
C ARG A 52 -6.63 8.24 -1.21
N VAL A 53 -5.45 7.92 -0.71
CA VAL A 53 -5.22 6.79 0.20
C VAL A 53 -5.53 7.21 1.64
N PRO A 54 -5.99 6.27 2.50
CA PRO A 54 -6.23 6.57 3.91
C PRO A 54 -4.92 6.85 4.65
N ASN A 55 -5.02 7.42 5.87
CA ASN A 55 -3.83 7.79 6.64
C ASN A 55 -3.01 6.59 7.13
N ASN A 56 -3.66 5.46 7.37
CA ASN A 56 -3.07 4.21 7.83
C ASN A 56 -2.69 3.27 6.66
N TYR A 57 -2.48 3.83 5.48
CA TYR A 57 -2.07 3.05 4.32
C TYR A 57 -0.64 2.53 4.52
N ARG A 58 -0.41 1.28 4.12
CA ARG A 58 0.85 0.56 4.34
C ARG A 58 1.50 0.27 3.00
N ALA A 59 2.55 1.02 2.66
CA ALA A 59 3.30 0.81 1.42
C ALA A 59 4.81 0.89 1.65
N LEU A 60 5.52 1.89 1.13
CA LEU A 60 6.97 1.92 1.17
C LEU A 60 7.53 2.06 2.59
N HIS A 61 8.49 1.21 2.97
CA HIS A 61 9.20 1.29 4.24
C HIS A 61 10.16 2.48 4.26
N VAL A 62 10.21 3.19 5.39
CA VAL A 62 11.16 4.27 5.62
C VAL A 62 11.73 4.20 7.03
N MET A 63 12.96 4.69 7.17
CA MET A 63 13.64 4.81 8.45
C MET A 63 13.86 6.29 8.75
N PRO A 64 13.04 6.91 9.62
CA PRO A 64 13.25 8.30 9.99
C PRO A 64 14.54 8.45 10.82
N THR A 65 15.22 9.56 10.59
CA THR A 65 16.35 9.99 11.41
C THR A 65 15.87 10.95 12.50
N TRP A 66 16.64 11.10 13.58
CA TRP A 66 16.49 12.21 14.51
C TRP A 66 16.80 13.56 13.84
N GLU A 67 16.52 14.66 14.52
CA GLU A 67 16.87 16.02 14.08
C GLU A 67 18.38 16.17 13.84
N ASP A 68 19.18 15.49 14.67
CA ASP A 68 20.64 15.43 14.57
C ASP A 68 21.16 14.53 13.42
N GLY A 69 20.25 13.90 12.67
CA GLY A 69 20.59 13.02 11.54
C GLY A 69 20.95 11.58 11.91
N HIS A 70 21.02 11.26 13.21
CA HIS A 70 21.25 9.90 13.70
C HIS A 70 20.06 8.97 13.43
N ILE A 71 20.34 7.71 13.16
CA ILE A 71 19.33 6.67 12.93
C ILE A 71 18.68 6.27 14.26
N LYS A 72 17.35 6.14 14.29
CA LYS A 72 16.60 5.77 15.50
C LYS A 72 16.73 4.29 15.90
N CYS A 73 17.14 3.42 14.97
CA CYS A 73 17.21 1.98 15.16
C CYS A 73 18.34 1.59 16.12
N VAL A 74 18.00 0.84 17.16
CA VAL A 74 18.92 0.32 18.19
C VAL A 74 19.25 -1.17 18.02
N ALA A 75 18.98 -1.73 16.83
CA ALA A 75 19.20 -3.14 16.50
C ALA A 75 18.61 -4.13 17.53
N CYS A 76 17.39 -3.87 18.02
CA CYS A 76 16.69 -4.76 18.95
C CYS A 76 16.13 -6.06 18.32
N GLU A 77 16.23 -6.20 16.99
CA GLU A 77 15.81 -7.38 16.19
C GLU A 77 14.33 -7.81 16.31
N MET A 78 13.49 -7.04 17.02
CA MET A 78 12.06 -7.35 17.15
C MET A 78 11.33 -7.34 15.80
N CYS A 79 11.66 -6.38 14.92
CA CYS A 79 11.07 -6.28 13.59
C CYS A 79 11.42 -7.47 12.68
N SER A 80 12.64 -8.02 12.81
CA SER A 80 13.05 -9.23 12.07
C SER A 80 12.31 -10.45 12.61
N THR A 81 12.22 -10.58 13.93
CA THR A 81 11.55 -11.71 14.60
C THR A 81 10.05 -11.76 14.32
N VAL A 82 9.37 -10.61 14.29
CA VAL A 82 7.91 -10.55 14.06
C VAL A 82 7.55 -10.70 12.57
N CYS A 83 8.51 -10.56 11.66
CA CYS A 83 8.24 -10.52 10.23
C CYS A 83 7.71 -11.88 9.75
N PRO A 84 6.44 -12.00 9.32
CA PRO A 84 5.86 -13.28 8.93
C PRO A 84 6.51 -13.84 7.66
N ALA A 85 7.11 -12.98 6.84
CA ALA A 85 7.79 -13.35 5.62
C ALA A 85 9.30 -13.54 5.82
N ASN A 86 9.89 -13.22 6.98
CA ASN A 86 11.34 -13.14 7.18
C ASN A 86 12.04 -12.28 6.10
N ALA A 87 11.51 -11.09 5.84
CA ALA A 87 12.03 -10.17 4.83
C ALA A 87 13.11 -9.21 5.37
N ILE A 88 13.32 -9.16 6.68
CA ILE A 88 14.19 -8.18 7.34
C ILE A 88 15.40 -8.89 7.94
N THR A 89 16.59 -8.43 7.57
CA THR A 89 17.87 -8.90 8.12
C THR A 89 18.53 -7.78 8.92
N VAL A 90 18.94 -8.07 10.15
CA VAL A 90 19.54 -7.10 11.07
C VAL A 90 20.82 -7.68 11.66
N HIS A 91 21.87 -6.88 11.74
CA HIS A 91 23.08 -7.19 12.52
C HIS A 91 23.41 -6.02 13.43
N ALA A 92 23.57 -6.31 14.73
CA ALA A 92 23.96 -5.35 15.74
C ALA A 92 25.48 -5.25 15.88
N GLU A 93 25.97 -4.04 16.18
CA GLU A 93 27.34 -3.78 16.62
C GLU A 93 27.35 -2.81 17.81
N GLU A 94 28.49 -2.74 18.50
CA GLU A 94 28.71 -1.75 19.56
C GLU A 94 28.85 -0.35 18.94
N ASP A 95 28.27 0.65 19.60
CA ASP A 95 28.39 2.05 19.19
C ASP A 95 29.72 2.64 19.68
N GLU A 96 30.24 3.63 18.98
CA GLU A 96 31.43 4.37 19.42
C GLU A 96 31.10 5.29 20.60
N ASN A 97 29.84 5.70 20.72
CA ASN A 97 29.35 6.47 21.86
C ASN A 97 29.08 5.54 23.05
N PRO A 98 29.81 5.70 24.18
CA PRO A 98 29.63 4.87 25.37
C PRO A 98 28.25 5.00 26.03
N GLU A 99 27.43 5.99 25.66
CA GLU A 99 26.04 6.12 26.13
C GLU A 99 25.07 5.22 25.36
N ILE A 100 25.44 4.74 24.17
CA ILE A 100 24.61 3.89 23.32
C ILE A 100 25.20 2.48 23.32
N GLU A 101 24.47 1.52 23.90
CA GLU A 101 25.00 0.15 23.99
C GLU A 101 25.14 -0.53 22.62
N LYS A 102 24.17 -0.31 21.71
CA LYS A 102 24.08 -1.02 20.42
C LYS A 102 23.56 -0.13 19.31
N ARG A 103 24.11 -0.32 18.11
CA ARG A 103 23.62 0.25 16.85
C ARG A 103 23.46 -0.84 15.78
N ALA A 104 22.71 -0.52 14.73
CA ALA A 104 22.59 -1.40 13.56
C ALA A 104 23.81 -1.23 12.65
N ALA A 105 24.65 -2.27 12.56
CA ALA A 105 25.74 -2.35 11.58
C ALA A 105 25.18 -2.56 10.18
N PHE A 106 24.16 -3.41 10.10
CA PHE A 106 23.50 -3.79 8.87
C PHE A 106 22.00 -3.92 9.13
N TYR A 107 21.23 -3.33 8.24
CA TYR A 107 19.78 -3.47 8.22
C TYR A 107 19.33 -3.44 6.76
N GLU A 108 18.67 -4.51 6.33
CA GLU A 108 18.16 -4.66 4.97
C GLU A 108 16.74 -5.24 5.00
N ILE A 109 15.88 -4.70 4.12
CA ILE A 109 14.55 -5.22 3.85
C ILE A 109 14.50 -5.69 2.40
N ASP A 110 14.11 -6.94 2.18
CA ASP A 110 13.75 -7.45 0.86
C ASP A 110 12.27 -7.12 0.55
N GLU A 111 12.06 -6.06 -0.24
CA GLU A 111 10.72 -5.61 -0.63
C GLU A 111 10.00 -6.59 -1.58
N LEU A 112 10.72 -7.52 -2.21
CA LEU A 112 10.09 -8.59 -3.02
C LEU A 112 9.52 -9.71 -2.14
N ARG A 113 10.08 -9.86 -0.94
CA ARG A 113 9.63 -10.85 0.04
C ARG A 113 8.62 -10.26 1.03
N CYS A 114 8.67 -8.96 1.26
CA CYS A 114 7.75 -8.29 2.18
C CYS A 114 6.29 -8.39 1.72
N ILE A 115 5.39 -8.58 2.68
CA ILE A 115 3.94 -8.64 2.46
C ILE A 115 3.20 -7.37 2.92
N PHE A 116 3.94 -6.32 3.28
CA PHE A 116 3.40 -5.01 3.70
C PHE A 116 2.38 -5.08 4.86
N CYS A 117 2.57 -6.04 5.76
CA CYS A 117 1.65 -6.25 6.89
C CYS A 117 1.75 -5.16 7.98
N GLY A 118 2.89 -4.48 8.13
CA GLY A 118 3.11 -3.44 9.15
C GLY A 118 3.38 -3.88 10.56
N PHE A 119 3.62 -5.16 10.82
CA PHE A 119 4.06 -5.61 12.14
C PHE A 119 5.41 -5.03 12.56
N CYS A 120 6.30 -4.74 11.60
CA CYS A 120 7.59 -4.10 11.88
C CYS A 120 7.43 -2.69 12.45
N GLU A 121 6.45 -1.92 11.97
CA GLU A 121 6.12 -0.58 12.48
C GLU A 121 5.52 -0.66 13.88
N GLU A 122 4.53 -1.54 14.07
CA GLU A 122 3.84 -1.69 15.36
C GLU A 122 4.72 -2.24 16.48
N VAL A 123 5.68 -3.13 16.16
CA VAL A 123 6.55 -3.73 17.18
C VAL A 123 7.73 -2.83 17.56
N CYS A 124 8.04 -1.80 16.77
CA CYS A 124 9.28 -1.04 16.94
C CYS A 124 9.23 -0.18 18.22
N PRO A 125 10.06 -0.45 19.25
CA PRO A 125 9.99 0.28 20.52
C PRO A 125 10.53 1.72 20.42
N ARG A 126 11.29 2.02 19.36
CA ARG A 126 11.92 3.34 19.12
C ARG A 126 11.33 4.06 17.91
N ASP A 127 10.27 3.52 17.32
CA ASP A 127 9.61 4.13 16.17
C ASP A 127 10.62 4.44 15.03
N ALA A 128 11.47 3.44 14.76
CA ALA A 128 12.60 3.55 13.86
C ALA A 128 12.27 3.09 12.43
N ILE A 129 11.11 2.49 12.21
CA ILE A 129 10.65 2.03 10.91
C ILE A 129 9.17 2.34 10.76
N HIS A 130 8.81 2.92 9.62
CA HIS A 130 7.44 3.28 9.30
C HIS A 130 7.06 2.82 7.90
N LEU A 131 5.76 2.67 7.71
CA LEU A 131 5.16 2.47 6.39
C LEU A 131 4.52 3.76 5.92
N THR A 132 4.91 4.17 4.72
CA THR A 132 4.41 5.41 4.13
C THR A 132 3.20 5.16 3.25
N LYS A 133 2.60 6.26 2.79
CA LYS A 133 1.49 6.24 1.83
C LYS A 133 1.95 6.07 0.39
N ASN A 134 3.26 6.13 0.13
CA ASN A 134 3.80 6.06 -1.21
C ASN A 134 3.81 4.60 -1.70
N TYR A 135 2.96 4.30 -2.69
CA TYR A 135 2.87 3.00 -3.35
C TYR A 135 3.63 2.94 -4.69
N GLU A 136 4.25 4.03 -5.11
CA GLU A 136 4.86 4.17 -6.44
C GLU A 136 6.39 4.06 -6.33
N PHE A 137 6.91 2.86 -6.10
CA PHE A 137 8.35 2.61 -5.86
C PHE A 137 8.98 1.52 -6.75
N VAL A 138 8.52 1.42 -7.99
CA VAL A 138 9.03 0.42 -8.94
C VAL A 138 10.49 0.68 -9.30
N THR A 139 11.30 -0.38 -9.33
CA THR A 139 12.67 -0.36 -9.85
C THR A 139 12.82 -1.40 -10.96
N ASP A 140 13.75 -1.17 -11.89
CA ASP A 140 13.92 -2.01 -13.10
C ASP A 140 14.63 -3.35 -12.83
N ASN A 141 15.35 -3.45 -11.72
CA ASN A 141 16.17 -4.61 -11.37
C ASN A 141 15.80 -5.17 -9.99
N ARG A 142 16.17 -6.44 -9.76
CA ARG A 142 15.89 -7.14 -8.50
C ARG A 142 16.61 -6.51 -7.31
N GLU A 143 17.88 -6.17 -7.49
CA GLU A 143 18.73 -5.54 -6.47
C GLU A 143 18.15 -4.20 -6.00
N GLY A 144 17.43 -3.51 -6.89
CA GLY A 144 16.70 -2.30 -6.59
C GLY A 144 15.57 -2.46 -5.59
N PHE A 145 15.15 -3.69 -5.27
CA PHE A 145 14.17 -3.99 -4.21
C PHE A 145 14.80 -4.44 -2.89
N LEU A 146 16.13 -4.53 -2.82
CA LEU A 146 16.86 -4.74 -1.58
C LEU A 146 17.16 -3.38 -0.95
N TYR A 147 16.44 -3.07 0.13
CA TYR A 147 16.46 -1.76 0.76
C TYR A 147 17.39 -1.79 1.97
N GLY A 148 18.61 -1.32 1.77
CA GLY A 148 19.56 -1.07 2.87
C GLY A 148 19.26 0.22 3.65
N MET A 149 19.95 0.39 4.78
CA MET A 149 19.83 1.55 5.69
C MET A 149 19.91 2.91 4.98
N ASP A 150 20.89 3.08 4.09
CA ASP A 150 21.10 4.34 3.37
C ASP A 150 19.89 4.70 2.49
N ARG A 151 19.31 3.71 1.80
CA ARG A 151 18.11 3.92 0.99
C ARG A 151 16.89 4.22 1.86
N LEU A 152 16.67 3.44 2.92
CA LEU A 152 15.54 3.62 3.84
C LEU A 152 15.52 5.00 4.49
N THR A 153 16.70 5.52 4.87
CA THR A 153 16.84 6.85 5.48
C THR A 153 16.68 7.99 4.47
N LYS A 154 17.28 7.86 3.27
CA LYS A 154 17.07 8.82 2.17
C LYS A 154 15.61 8.91 1.78
N THR A 155 14.95 7.77 1.61
CA THR A 155 13.52 7.72 1.31
C THR A 155 12.68 8.34 2.42
N GLY A 156 13.02 8.11 3.70
CA GLY A 156 12.37 8.75 4.83
C GLY A 156 12.42 10.28 4.77
N ARG A 157 13.59 10.85 4.45
CA ARG A 157 13.73 12.30 4.26
C ARG A 157 12.86 12.81 3.11
N LEU A 158 12.92 12.15 1.96
CA LEU A 158 12.13 12.54 0.78
C LEU A 158 10.62 12.50 1.06
N VAL A 159 10.13 11.46 1.75
CA VAL A 159 8.70 11.37 2.09
C VAL A 159 8.32 12.46 3.08
N SER A 160 9.13 12.74 4.10
CA SER A 160 8.85 13.82 5.06
C SER A 160 8.76 15.20 4.37
N GLU A 161 9.58 15.45 3.34
CA GLU A 161 9.53 16.67 2.54
C GLU A 161 8.28 16.74 1.66
N LEU A 162 7.85 15.62 1.08
CA LEU A 162 6.64 15.53 0.27
C LEU A 162 5.38 15.75 1.13
N GLU A 163 5.31 15.13 2.29
CA GLU A 163 4.19 15.31 3.24
C GLU A 163 4.14 16.75 3.78
N ALA A 164 5.30 17.39 4.00
CA ALA A 164 5.36 18.81 4.39
C ALA A 164 4.83 19.75 3.29
N LYS A 165 5.06 19.42 2.01
CA LYS A 165 4.50 20.18 0.87
C LYS A 165 2.99 19.97 0.76
N GLU A 166 2.52 18.73 0.81
CA GLU A 166 1.08 18.42 0.76
C GLU A 166 0.28 19.09 1.90
N ASN A 167 0.86 19.20 3.10
CA ASN A 167 0.21 19.89 4.21
C ASN A 167 0.21 21.41 4.09
N LYS A 168 1.09 22.00 3.28
CA LYS A 168 1.15 23.45 3.03
C LYS A 168 0.19 23.89 1.91
N ASP A 169 -0.12 22.99 0.98
CA ASP A 169 -1.05 23.22 -0.12
C ASP A 169 -2.53 22.95 0.27
N ARG A 170 -2.77 22.52 1.52
CA ARG A 170 -4.10 22.31 2.12
C ARG A 170 -4.50 23.47 3.02
#